data_AF-A0A2W1LB24-F1
#
_entry.id   AF-A0A2W1LB24-F1
#
_cell.length_a   1.000
_cell.length_b   1.000
_cell.length_c   1.000
_cell.angle_alpha   90.00
_cell.angle_beta   90.00
_cell.angle_gamma   90.00
#
_symmetry.space_group_name_H-M   'P 1'
#
loop_
_entity.id
_entity.type
_entity.pdbx_description
1 polymer ?
#
loop_
_entity_poly.entity_id
_entity_poly.type
_entity_poly.pdbx_seq_one_letter_code
_entity_poly.pdbx_strand_id
1 'polypeptide(L)'
;MPLRVLLGWLSFVIGLGLAVAAAQVAEAYGFQREAIQIILAVVTTGVSVPLIYLLRKYADRKPWSGLGLSSPPQGLAYLLKGAGLLLLSTGITLLTGLVFGWIKVVGVQIPAETLLAMMINLLIAFFYEAFPEELAFRGYIFQNLNTKLPSWLALITQVLLFILAPLAIIAGLVAAGIGSWDAVTWEYVLTLAVFGTALQLSRILSGNLWMCIGYHLAWLEMVRYIVVPDSGAIIEVEYLSRNGYYLIHIGTIVLSIIILLVWSRRGKLRPLNWMSKAADD
;
A
#
# COMPACT_ATOMS: atom_id res chain seq x y z
N MET A 1 -16.70 -14.36 -12.47
CA MET A 1 -15.34 -13.86 -12.15
C MET A 1 -15.17 -12.38 -12.50
N PRO A 2 -15.29 -11.92 -13.76
CA PRO A 2 -14.98 -10.52 -14.11
C PRO A 2 -15.86 -9.51 -13.37
N LEU A 3 -17.17 -9.79 -13.24
CA LEU A 3 -18.09 -8.92 -12.51
C LEU A 3 -17.71 -8.76 -11.03
N ARG A 4 -17.31 -9.83 -10.34
CA ARG A 4 -16.90 -9.75 -8.91
C ARG A 4 -15.66 -8.89 -8.75
N VAL A 5 -14.64 -9.14 -9.58
CA VAL A 5 -13.41 -8.35 -9.58
C VAL A 5 -13.70 -6.88 -9.85
N LEU A 6 -14.55 -6.59 -10.84
CA LEU A 6 -14.98 -5.22 -11.15
C LEU A 6 -15.72 -4.56 -9.98
N LEU A 7 -16.67 -5.26 -9.34
CA LEU A 7 -17.41 -4.71 -8.20
C LEU A 7 -16.50 -4.45 -6.99
N GLY A 8 -15.54 -5.34 -6.73
CA GLY A 8 -14.53 -5.12 -5.69
C GLY A 8 -13.63 -3.93 -6.00
N TRP A 9 -13.21 -3.77 -7.26
CA TRP A 9 -12.45 -2.59 -7.69
C TRP A 9 -13.25 -1.30 -7.54
N LEU A 10 -14.51 -1.31 -8.00
CA LEU A 10 -15.42 -0.18 -7.88
C LEU A 10 -15.70 0.19 -6.42
N SER A 11 -15.79 -0.78 -5.50
CA SER A 11 -16.01 -0.46 -4.08
C SER A 11 -14.90 0.43 -3.49
N PHE A 12 -13.65 0.20 -3.88
CA PHE A 12 -12.53 1.03 -3.44
C PHE A 12 -12.48 2.36 -4.19
N VAL A 13 -12.64 2.34 -5.52
CA VAL A 13 -12.62 3.57 -6.34
C VAL A 13 -13.75 4.53 -5.96
N ILE A 14 -14.96 4.01 -5.70
CA ILE A 14 -16.08 4.83 -5.23
C ILE A 14 -15.80 5.35 -3.82
N GLY A 15 -15.30 4.51 -2.92
CA GLY A 15 -14.97 4.94 -1.55
C GLY A 15 -13.91 6.04 -1.52
N LEU A 16 -12.82 5.86 -2.25
CA LEU A 16 -11.76 6.86 -2.37
C LEU A 16 -12.23 8.12 -3.12
N GLY A 17 -12.98 7.97 -4.20
CA GLY A 17 -13.51 9.11 -4.97
C GLY A 17 -14.47 9.97 -4.17
N LEU A 18 -15.39 9.35 -3.41
CA LEU A 18 -16.27 10.06 -2.48
C LEU A 18 -15.49 10.74 -1.37
N ALA A 19 -14.46 10.09 -0.83
CA ALA A 19 -13.60 10.67 0.19
C ALA A 19 -12.87 11.91 -0.33
N VAL A 20 -12.30 11.85 -1.53
CA VAL A 20 -11.64 13.00 -2.18
C VAL A 20 -12.65 14.11 -2.47
N ALA A 21 -13.84 13.80 -2.96
CA ALA A 21 -14.88 14.81 -3.19
C ALA A 21 -15.32 15.49 -1.88
N ALA A 22 -15.53 14.73 -0.81
CA ALA A 22 -15.87 15.27 0.50
C ALA A 22 -14.74 16.13 1.08
N ALA A 23 -13.49 15.71 0.91
CA ALA A 23 -12.31 16.47 1.31
C ALA A 23 -12.22 17.81 0.59
N GLN A 24 -12.44 17.84 -0.74
CA GLN A 24 -12.45 19.07 -1.54
C GLN A 24 -13.54 20.05 -1.09
N VAL A 25 -14.74 19.54 -0.79
CA VAL A 25 -15.82 20.37 -0.24
C VAL A 25 -15.42 20.93 1.12
N ALA A 26 -14.90 20.10 2.03
CA ALA A 26 -14.46 20.54 3.34
C ALA A 26 -13.35 21.61 3.26
N GLU A 27 -12.39 21.44 2.35
CA GLU A 27 -11.34 22.42 2.07
C GLU A 27 -11.92 23.75 1.59
N ALA A 28 -12.90 23.72 0.69
CA ALA A 28 -13.60 24.93 0.23
C ALA A 28 -14.35 25.67 1.34
N TYR A 29 -14.77 24.97 2.41
CA TYR A 29 -15.36 25.55 3.62
C TYR A 29 -14.33 25.94 4.69
N GLY A 30 -13.02 25.85 4.40
CA GLY A 30 -11.95 26.27 5.29
C GLY A 30 -11.67 25.31 6.45
N PHE A 31 -11.99 24.02 6.28
CA PHE A 31 -11.65 23.01 7.28
C PHE A 31 -10.12 22.88 7.43
N GLN A 32 -9.67 22.62 8.66
CA GLN A 32 -8.26 22.37 8.93
C GLN A 32 -7.79 21.06 8.31
N ARG A 33 -6.47 20.95 8.07
CA ARG A 33 -5.83 19.80 7.40
C ARG A 33 -6.13 18.47 8.11
N GLU A 34 -6.12 18.47 9.43
CA GLU A 34 -6.38 17.30 10.25
C GLU A 34 -7.82 16.81 10.05
N ALA A 35 -8.78 17.74 9.98
CA ALA A 35 -10.18 17.41 9.71
C ALA A 35 -10.36 16.82 8.30
N ILE A 36 -9.66 17.37 7.30
CA ILE A 36 -9.66 16.84 5.93
C ILE A 36 -9.12 15.41 5.90
N GLN A 37 -8.01 15.14 6.61
CA GLN A 37 -7.44 13.79 6.70
C GLN A 37 -8.37 12.80 7.42
N ILE A 38 -9.07 13.23 8.47
CA ILE A 38 -10.07 12.40 9.14
C ILE A 38 -11.24 12.09 8.20
N ILE A 39 -11.73 13.07 7.42
CA ILE A 39 -12.77 12.84 6.41
C ILE A 39 -12.31 11.81 5.38
N LEU A 40 -11.09 11.94 4.87
CA LEU A 40 -10.51 10.98 3.92
C LEU A 40 -10.52 9.56 4.50
N ALA A 41 -10.05 9.39 5.73
CA ALA A 41 -9.98 8.11 6.43
C ALA A 41 -11.38 7.51 6.67
N VAL A 42 -12.30 8.29 7.23
CA VAL A 42 -13.64 7.84 7.60
C VAL A 42 -14.45 7.48 6.37
N VAL A 43 -14.43 8.30 5.32
CA VAL A 43 -15.22 8.04 4.11
C VAL A 43 -14.63 6.86 3.33
N THR A 44 -13.31 6.80 3.15
CA THR A 44 -12.69 5.71 2.37
C THR A 44 -12.95 4.35 3.00
N THR A 45 -12.68 4.19 4.31
CA THR A 45 -12.97 2.94 5.02
C THR A 45 -14.48 2.70 5.15
N GLY A 46 -15.24 3.73 5.53
CA GLY A 46 -16.68 3.65 5.79
C GLY A 46 -17.51 3.27 4.56
N VAL A 47 -16.99 3.50 3.35
CA VAL A 47 -17.61 3.04 2.10
C VAL A 47 -16.99 1.73 1.62
N SER A 48 -15.67 1.68 1.45
CA SER A 48 -15.01 0.56 0.77
C SER A 48 -15.15 -0.74 1.55
N VAL A 49 -14.94 -0.70 2.89
CA VAL A 49 -14.94 -1.92 3.72
C VAL A 49 -16.34 -2.55 3.83
N PRO A 50 -17.42 -1.79 4.12
CA PRO A 50 -18.76 -2.35 4.10
C PRO A 50 -19.16 -2.91 2.73
N LEU A 51 -18.83 -2.24 1.63
CA LEU A 51 -19.12 -2.76 0.30
C LEU A 51 -18.41 -4.10 0.03
N ILE A 52 -17.13 -4.22 0.38
CA ILE A 52 -16.40 -5.50 0.29
C ILE A 52 -17.04 -6.56 1.19
N TYR A 53 -17.48 -6.20 2.40
CA TYR A 53 -18.21 -7.12 3.29
C TYR A 53 -19.53 -7.60 2.67
N LEU A 54 -20.32 -6.70 2.09
CA LEU A 54 -21.58 -7.05 1.43
C LEU A 54 -21.33 -7.94 0.21
N LEU A 55 -20.34 -7.62 -0.62
CA LEU A 55 -19.95 -8.45 -1.75
C LEU A 55 -19.52 -9.85 -1.29
N ARG A 56 -18.69 -9.93 -0.24
CA ARG A 56 -18.21 -11.20 0.29
C ARG A 56 -19.35 -12.05 0.88
N LYS A 57 -20.27 -11.43 1.62
CA LYS A 57 -21.37 -12.11 2.29
C LYS A 57 -22.49 -12.52 1.32
N TYR A 58 -22.88 -11.65 0.40
CA TYR A 58 -24.08 -11.83 -0.43
C TYR A 58 -23.78 -12.28 -1.86
N ALA A 59 -22.73 -11.73 -2.50
CA ALA A 59 -22.38 -12.08 -3.88
C ALA A 59 -21.48 -13.32 -3.97
N ASP A 60 -20.53 -13.45 -3.03
CA ASP A 60 -19.64 -14.61 -2.95
C ASP A 60 -20.25 -15.72 -2.08
N ARG A 61 -21.09 -15.39 -1.09
CA ARG A 61 -21.62 -16.29 -0.05
C ARG A 61 -20.52 -17.03 0.72
N LYS A 62 -19.41 -16.34 0.98
CA LYS A 62 -18.22 -16.89 1.62
C LYS A 62 -17.91 -16.18 2.93
N PRO A 63 -17.25 -16.85 3.90
CA PRO A 63 -16.88 -16.21 5.15
C PRO A 63 -15.84 -15.11 4.95
N TRP A 64 -15.88 -14.12 5.85
CA TRP A 64 -14.94 -13.00 5.92
C TRP A 64 -13.49 -13.44 6.16
N SER A 65 -13.31 -14.47 6.99
CA SER A 65 -12.00 -15.04 7.31
C SER A 65 -11.21 -15.52 6.09
N GLY A 66 -11.91 -15.87 5.00
CA GLY A 66 -11.28 -16.31 3.74
C GLY A 66 -10.54 -15.22 2.97
N LEU A 67 -10.63 -13.93 3.37
CA LEU A 67 -9.85 -12.85 2.75
C LEU A 67 -8.37 -12.84 3.20
N GLY A 68 -8.03 -13.61 4.24
CA GLY A 68 -6.68 -13.64 4.81
C GLY A 68 -6.47 -12.62 5.92
N LEU A 69 -7.54 -12.17 6.57
CA LEU A 69 -7.48 -11.30 7.74
C LEU A 69 -7.64 -12.14 9.01
N SER A 70 -6.53 -12.45 9.69
CA SER A 70 -6.56 -13.09 11.01
C SER A 70 -7.00 -12.10 12.10
N SER A 71 -7.28 -12.58 13.31
CA SER A 71 -7.55 -11.70 14.45
C SER A 71 -6.35 -10.76 14.73
N PRO A 72 -6.56 -9.53 15.25
CA PRO A 72 -5.47 -8.57 15.44
C PRO A 72 -4.28 -9.10 16.28
N PRO A 73 -4.48 -9.83 17.40
CA PRO A 73 -3.34 -10.38 18.15
C PRO A 73 -2.49 -11.37 17.36
N GLN A 74 -3.14 -12.22 16.54
CA GLN A 74 -2.43 -13.16 15.65
C GLN A 74 -1.82 -12.44 14.44
N GLY A 75 -2.46 -11.36 14.00
CA GLY A 75 -2.04 -10.51 12.89
C GLY A 75 -0.80 -9.67 13.21
N LEU A 76 -0.59 -9.29 14.48
CA LEU A 76 0.51 -8.42 14.89
C LEU A 76 1.88 -8.96 14.44
N ALA A 77 2.12 -10.27 14.57
CA ALA A 77 3.38 -10.86 14.13
C ALA A 77 3.58 -10.75 12.60
N TYR A 78 2.51 -10.80 11.81
CA TYR A 78 2.57 -10.59 10.36
C TYR A 78 2.78 -9.11 10.02
N LEU A 79 2.08 -8.21 10.72
CA LEU A 79 2.27 -6.77 10.59
C LEU A 79 3.73 -6.38 10.84
N LEU A 80 4.30 -6.84 11.95
CA LEU A 80 5.70 -6.56 12.29
C LEU A 80 6.69 -7.17 11.28
N LYS A 81 6.39 -8.34 10.69
CA LYS A 81 7.20 -8.92 9.61
C LYS A 81 7.16 -8.06 8.34
N GLY A 82 5.99 -7.54 7.98
CA GLY A 82 5.83 -6.64 6.83
C GLY A 82 6.58 -5.34 7.03
N ALA A 83 6.38 -4.68 8.17
CA ALA A 83 7.09 -3.46 8.53
C ALA A 83 8.60 -3.68 8.61
N GLY A 84 9.02 -4.75 9.28
CA GLY A 84 10.43 -5.12 9.41
C GLY A 84 11.12 -5.44 8.08
N LEU A 85 10.42 -6.07 7.14
CA LEU A 85 10.94 -6.30 5.78
C LEU A 85 11.29 -4.97 5.10
N LEU A 86 10.37 -4.00 5.15
CA LEU A 86 10.63 -2.70 4.54
C LEU A 86 11.77 -1.98 5.25
N LEU A 87 11.73 -1.88 6.59
CA LEU A 87 12.76 -1.17 7.35
C LEU A 87 14.15 -1.78 7.13
N LEU A 88 14.24 -3.12 7.03
CA LEU A 88 15.48 -3.80 6.66
C LEU A 88 15.96 -3.39 5.27
N SER A 89 15.06 -3.43 4.27
CA SER A 89 15.40 -3.02 2.91
C SER A 89 15.84 -1.55 2.85
N THR A 90 15.16 -0.66 3.55
CA THR A 90 15.50 0.77 3.65
C THR A 90 16.88 0.96 4.28
N GLY A 91 17.19 0.22 5.35
CA GLY A 91 18.51 0.27 5.98
C GLY A 91 19.62 -0.14 5.01
N ILE A 92 19.40 -1.22 4.23
CA ILE A 92 20.38 -1.69 3.24
C ILE A 92 20.56 -0.66 2.10
N THR A 93 19.46 -0.11 1.57
CA THR A 93 19.53 0.87 0.47
C THR A 93 20.13 2.20 0.92
N LEU A 94 19.84 2.65 2.14
CA LEU A 94 20.48 3.83 2.74
C LEU A 94 21.99 3.61 2.89
N LEU A 95 22.42 2.49 3.48
CA LEU A 95 23.84 2.16 3.62
C LEU A 95 24.54 2.08 2.25
N THR A 96 23.87 1.48 1.27
CA THR A 96 24.37 1.41 -0.11
C THR A 96 24.56 2.82 -0.70
N GLY A 97 23.55 3.69 -0.57
CA GLY A 97 23.63 5.07 -1.05
C GLY A 97 24.74 5.90 -0.37
N LEU A 98 24.98 5.66 0.91
CA LEU A 98 26.10 6.26 1.66
C LEU A 98 27.46 5.79 1.11
N VAL A 99 27.64 4.47 0.93
CA VAL A 99 28.90 3.87 0.44
C VAL A 99 29.25 4.37 -0.97
N PHE A 100 28.25 4.52 -1.84
CA PHE A 100 28.45 5.03 -3.20
C PHE A 100 28.51 6.57 -3.29
N GLY A 101 28.34 7.29 -2.17
CA GLY A 101 28.33 8.75 -2.15
C GLY A 101 27.13 9.37 -2.90
N TRP A 102 26.04 8.63 -3.05
CA TRP A 102 24.81 9.11 -3.71
C TRP A 102 23.85 9.82 -2.74
N ILE A 103 24.02 9.55 -1.45
CA ILE A 103 23.21 10.08 -0.36
C ILE A 103 24.16 10.56 0.72
N LYS A 104 23.80 11.64 1.39
CA LYS A 104 24.45 12.12 2.61
C LYS A 104 23.42 12.19 3.72
N VAL A 105 23.73 11.61 4.88
CA VAL A 105 22.91 11.84 6.08
C VAL A 105 23.35 13.18 6.68
N VAL A 106 22.38 14.09 6.79
CA VAL A 106 22.58 15.45 7.31
C VAL A 106 22.34 15.47 8.82
N GLY A 107 21.35 14.71 9.29
CA GLY A 107 20.96 14.65 10.68
C GLY A 107 20.32 13.31 11.04
N VAL A 108 20.46 12.93 12.30
CA VAL A 108 19.67 11.86 12.91
C VAL A 108 19.10 12.42 14.21
N GLN A 109 17.78 12.54 14.26
CA GLN A 109 17.08 13.14 15.39
C GLN A 109 15.81 12.35 15.72
N ILE A 110 15.26 12.60 16.91
CA ILE A 110 13.99 12.02 17.34
C ILE A 110 13.12 13.16 17.89
N PRO A 111 12.65 14.07 17.02
CA PRO A 111 11.83 15.19 17.48
C PRO A 111 10.47 14.69 17.95
N ALA A 112 10.05 15.15 19.14
CA ALA A 112 8.78 14.73 19.75
C ALA A 112 7.57 15.08 18.87
N GLU A 113 7.62 16.22 18.17
CA GLU A 113 6.58 16.64 17.23
C GLU A 113 6.45 15.67 16.05
N THR A 114 7.57 15.24 15.46
CA THR A 114 7.56 14.24 14.40
C THR A 114 7.07 12.89 14.90
N LEU A 115 7.47 12.44 16.10
CA LEU A 115 6.93 11.21 16.68
C LEU A 115 5.41 11.27 16.85
N LEU A 116 4.88 12.39 17.34
CA LEU A 116 3.45 12.59 17.47
C LEU A 116 2.76 12.60 16.08
N ALA A 117 3.33 13.30 15.12
CA ALA A 117 2.82 13.36 13.75
C ALA A 117 2.81 11.97 13.09
N MET A 118 3.86 11.17 13.28
CA MET A 118 3.93 9.78 12.83
C MET A 118 2.84 8.92 13.49
N MET A 119 2.62 9.05 14.80
CA MET A 119 1.56 8.28 15.48
C MET A 119 0.16 8.64 14.95
N ILE A 120 -0.10 9.92 14.70
CA ILE A 120 -1.37 10.38 14.11
C ILE A 120 -1.49 9.89 12.66
N ASN A 121 -0.43 10.05 11.86
CA ASN A 121 -0.38 9.61 10.47
C ASN A 121 -0.59 8.09 10.37
N LEU A 122 0.00 7.29 11.26
CA LEU A 122 -0.18 5.84 11.26
C LEU A 122 -1.65 5.45 11.37
N LEU A 123 -2.41 6.11 12.25
CA LEU A 123 -3.84 5.87 12.42
C LEU A 123 -4.63 6.31 11.19
N ILE A 124 -4.37 7.52 10.69
CA ILE A 124 -5.04 8.07 9.51
C ILE A 124 -4.74 7.20 8.29
N ALA A 125 -3.47 6.93 7.99
CA ALA A 125 -3.01 6.12 6.88
C ALA A 125 -3.53 4.68 6.96
N PHE A 126 -3.70 4.12 8.16
CA PHE A 126 -4.33 2.81 8.31
C PHE A 126 -5.76 2.81 7.77
N PHE A 127 -6.60 3.76 8.19
CA PHE A 127 -8.01 3.83 7.77
C PHE A 127 -8.21 4.46 6.39
N TYR A 128 -7.32 5.33 5.96
CA TYR A 128 -7.41 5.99 4.67
C TYR A 128 -6.86 5.12 3.54
N GLU A 129 -5.68 4.52 3.74
CA GLU A 129 -4.90 3.91 2.67
C GLU A 129 -4.77 2.40 2.92
N ALA A 130 -3.97 2.01 3.90
CA ALA A 130 -3.48 0.64 4.02
C ALA A 130 -4.60 -0.39 4.24
N PHE A 131 -5.51 -0.18 5.20
CA PHE A 131 -6.55 -1.17 5.48
C PHE A 131 -7.58 -1.34 4.35
N PRO A 132 -8.28 -0.30 3.88
CA PRO A 132 -9.29 -0.46 2.84
C PRO A 132 -8.67 -0.93 1.52
N GLU A 133 -7.48 -0.45 1.17
CA GLU A 133 -6.81 -0.85 -0.06
C GLU A 133 -6.35 -2.31 -0.02
N GLU A 134 -5.61 -2.73 1.01
CA GLU A 134 -5.15 -4.12 1.11
C GLU A 134 -6.33 -5.10 1.15
N LEU A 135 -7.41 -4.73 1.83
CA LEU A 135 -8.61 -5.55 1.90
C LEU A 135 -9.31 -5.70 0.54
N ALA A 136 -9.44 -4.61 -0.23
CA ALA A 136 -10.04 -4.63 -1.55
C ALA A 136 -9.16 -5.39 -2.55
N PHE A 137 -7.88 -5.06 -2.64
CA PHE A 137 -6.98 -5.55 -3.67
C PHE A 137 -6.39 -6.92 -3.36
N ARG A 138 -5.74 -7.08 -2.21
CA ARG A 138 -5.01 -8.30 -1.84
C ARG A 138 -5.94 -9.31 -1.16
N GLY A 139 -7.01 -8.82 -0.55
CA GLY A 139 -8.10 -9.63 -0.02
C GLY A 139 -9.06 -10.05 -1.12
N TYR A 140 -9.99 -9.17 -1.49
CA TYR A 140 -11.16 -9.54 -2.30
C TYR A 140 -10.84 -9.78 -3.79
N ILE A 141 -10.17 -8.84 -4.46
CA ILE A 141 -9.85 -8.90 -5.89
C ILE A 141 -8.90 -10.06 -6.17
N PHE A 142 -7.77 -10.14 -5.47
CA PHE A 142 -6.79 -11.21 -5.67
C PHE A 142 -7.39 -12.59 -5.43
N GLN A 143 -8.15 -12.77 -4.33
CA GLN A 143 -8.81 -14.04 -4.03
C GLN A 143 -9.75 -14.45 -5.18
N ASN A 144 -10.58 -13.53 -5.68
CA ASN A 144 -11.49 -13.82 -6.78
C ASN A 144 -10.76 -14.10 -8.10
N LEU A 145 -9.67 -13.39 -8.42
CA LEU A 145 -8.83 -13.68 -9.58
C LEU A 145 -8.20 -15.07 -9.49
N ASN A 146 -7.63 -15.41 -8.32
CA ASN A 146 -6.87 -16.64 -8.14
C ASN A 146 -7.74 -17.91 -8.07
N THR A 147 -9.07 -17.80 -7.97
CA THR A 147 -9.96 -18.97 -8.14
C THR A 147 -9.92 -19.54 -9.56
N LYS A 148 -9.67 -18.71 -10.59
CA LYS A 148 -9.66 -19.16 -11.99
C LYS A 148 -8.30 -19.00 -12.65
N LEU A 149 -7.53 -17.97 -12.28
CA LEU A 149 -6.21 -17.69 -12.83
C LEU A 149 -5.10 -18.28 -11.95
N PRO A 150 -4.00 -18.78 -12.54
CA PRO A 150 -2.81 -19.14 -11.77
C PRO A 150 -2.25 -17.91 -11.03
N SER A 151 -1.60 -18.13 -9.88
CA SER A 151 -1.10 -17.06 -8.99
C SER A 151 -0.29 -15.97 -9.69
N TRP A 152 0.56 -16.33 -10.66
CA TRP A 152 1.37 -15.33 -11.38
C TRP A 152 0.51 -14.37 -12.21
N LEU A 153 -0.54 -14.89 -12.88
CA LEU A 153 -1.43 -14.08 -13.71
C LEU A 153 -2.41 -13.30 -12.83
N ALA A 154 -2.87 -13.89 -11.72
CA ALA A 154 -3.67 -13.18 -10.72
C ALA A 154 -2.88 -12.01 -10.10
N LEU A 155 -1.58 -12.18 -9.84
CA LEU A 155 -0.69 -11.10 -9.38
C LEU A 155 -0.61 -9.99 -10.41
N ILE A 156 -0.26 -10.29 -11.67
CA ILE A 156 -0.12 -9.27 -12.72
C ILE A 156 -1.43 -8.49 -12.88
N THR A 157 -2.56 -9.19 -13.01
CA THR A 157 -3.87 -8.55 -13.16
C THR A 157 -4.23 -7.70 -11.93
N GLN A 158 -3.96 -8.17 -10.72
CA GLN A 158 -4.22 -7.40 -9.50
C GLN A 158 -3.38 -6.11 -9.46
N VAL A 159 -2.08 -6.19 -9.79
CA VAL A 159 -1.20 -5.01 -9.82
C VAL A 159 -1.65 -3.99 -10.86
N LEU A 160 -2.08 -4.45 -12.05
CA LEU A 160 -2.65 -3.56 -13.06
C LEU A 160 -3.92 -2.87 -12.55
N LEU A 161 -4.84 -3.60 -11.92
CA LEU A 161 -6.05 -3.01 -11.32
C LEU A 161 -5.71 -2.02 -10.21
N PHE A 162 -4.68 -2.28 -9.42
CA PHE A 162 -4.18 -1.38 -8.39
C PHE A 162 -3.67 -0.07 -8.98
N ILE A 163 -2.87 -0.11 -10.05
CA ILE A 163 -2.40 1.10 -10.77
C ILE A 163 -3.58 1.88 -11.36
N LEU A 164 -4.57 1.19 -11.92
CA LEU A 164 -5.71 1.82 -12.56
C LEU A 164 -6.63 2.56 -11.58
N ALA A 165 -6.66 2.19 -10.30
CA ALA A 165 -7.55 2.82 -9.31
C ALA A 165 -7.26 4.31 -9.08
N PRO A 166 -6.05 4.74 -8.68
CA PRO A 166 -5.76 6.16 -8.55
C PRO A 166 -5.81 6.89 -9.90
N LEU A 167 -5.47 6.24 -11.02
CA LEU A 167 -5.62 6.83 -12.35
C LEU A 167 -7.09 7.13 -12.69
N ALA A 168 -8.02 6.27 -12.28
CA ALA A 168 -9.45 6.51 -12.45
C ALA A 168 -9.94 7.70 -11.61
N ILE A 169 -9.42 7.86 -10.38
CA ILE A 169 -9.71 9.04 -9.55
C ILE A 169 -9.19 10.32 -10.23
N ILE A 170 -7.93 10.32 -10.66
CA ILE A 170 -7.32 11.47 -11.35
C ILE A 170 -8.09 11.80 -12.63
N ALA A 171 -8.44 10.79 -13.44
CA ALA A 171 -9.27 10.98 -14.63
C ALA A 171 -10.61 11.66 -14.28
N GLY A 172 -11.26 11.24 -13.19
CA GLY A 172 -12.48 11.84 -12.69
C GLY A 172 -12.30 13.31 -12.28
N LEU A 173 -11.22 13.63 -11.57
CA LEU A 173 -10.89 15.00 -11.16
C LEU A 173 -10.60 15.90 -12.37
N VAL A 174 -9.86 15.39 -13.36
CA VAL A 174 -9.59 16.09 -14.62
C VAL A 174 -10.90 16.33 -15.39
N ALA A 175 -11.75 15.31 -15.51
CA ALA A 175 -13.05 15.44 -16.17
C ALA A 175 -13.98 16.43 -15.46
N ALA A 176 -13.86 16.56 -14.14
CA ALA A 176 -14.57 17.57 -13.35
C ALA A 176 -13.94 18.97 -13.41
N GLY A 177 -12.83 19.17 -14.12
CA GLY A 177 -12.16 20.46 -14.29
C GLY A 177 -11.38 20.96 -13.05
N ILE A 178 -11.14 20.09 -12.07
CA ILE A 178 -10.48 20.44 -10.80
C ILE A 178 -9.14 19.71 -10.58
N GLY A 179 -8.74 18.84 -11.51
CA GLY A 179 -7.49 18.08 -11.45
C GLY A 179 -6.63 18.24 -12.70
N SER A 180 -5.39 17.78 -12.62
CA SER A 180 -4.46 17.69 -13.75
C SER A 180 -3.80 16.32 -13.83
N TRP A 181 -3.21 16.01 -14.98
CA TRP A 181 -2.43 14.79 -15.19
C TRP A 181 -0.97 14.93 -14.73
N ASP A 182 -0.55 16.09 -14.22
CA ASP A 182 0.85 16.38 -13.91
C ASP A 182 1.41 15.46 -12.82
N ALA A 183 0.55 14.99 -11.92
CA ALA A 183 0.92 14.02 -10.89
C ALA A 183 1.20 12.61 -11.45
N VAL A 184 0.75 12.29 -12.66
CA VAL A 184 0.93 10.98 -13.29
C VAL A 184 2.23 10.97 -14.09
N THR A 185 3.34 10.78 -13.37
CA THR A 185 4.67 10.63 -13.96
C THR A 185 5.01 9.16 -14.21
N TRP A 186 6.07 8.92 -15.00
CA TRP A 186 6.61 7.57 -15.18
C TRP A 186 7.08 6.96 -13.86
N GLU A 187 7.75 7.76 -13.02
CA GLU A 187 8.18 7.37 -11.68
C GLU A 187 7.02 6.97 -10.77
N TYR A 188 5.90 7.68 -10.85
CA TYR A 188 4.69 7.37 -10.10
C TYR A 188 4.13 6.00 -10.48
N VAL A 189 3.93 5.75 -11.78
CA VAL A 189 3.41 4.47 -12.29
C VAL A 189 4.37 3.31 -11.96
N LEU A 190 5.68 3.53 -12.13
CA LEU A 190 6.69 2.54 -11.80
C LEU A 190 6.69 2.21 -10.30
N THR A 191 6.58 3.23 -9.44
CA THR A 191 6.50 3.05 -7.98
C THR A 191 5.28 2.24 -7.61
N LEU A 192 4.10 2.54 -8.16
CA LEU A 192 2.88 1.74 -7.94
C LEU A 192 3.05 0.29 -8.41
N ALA A 193 3.70 0.07 -9.56
CA ALA A 193 3.91 -1.27 -10.08
C ALA A 193 4.80 -2.12 -9.16
N VAL A 194 5.95 -1.58 -8.72
CA VAL A 194 6.84 -2.32 -7.81
C VAL A 194 6.25 -2.45 -6.42
N PHE A 195 5.61 -1.40 -5.89
CA PHE A 195 4.94 -1.42 -4.58
C PHE A 195 3.81 -2.44 -4.57
N GLY A 196 2.97 -2.41 -5.60
CA GLY A 196 1.88 -3.34 -5.79
C GLY A 196 2.36 -4.79 -5.83
N THR A 197 3.47 -5.04 -6.52
CA THR A 197 4.12 -6.35 -6.62
C THR A 197 4.65 -6.82 -5.27
N ALA A 198 5.34 -5.96 -4.51
CA ALA A 198 5.90 -6.30 -3.19
C ALA A 198 4.79 -6.70 -2.19
N LEU A 199 3.70 -5.95 -2.16
CA LEU A 199 2.52 -6.26 -1.34
C LEU A 199 1.85 -7.56 -1.78
N GLN A 200 1.66 -7.77 -3.09
CA GLN A 200 1.02 -8.98 -3.58
C GLN A 200 1.88 -10.24 -3.36
N LEU A 201 3.20 -10.13 -3.44
CA LEU A 201 4.12 -11.20 -3.02
C LEU A 201 4.04 -11.46 -1.52
N SER A 202 3.98 -10.41 -0.70
CA SER A 202 3.78 -10.53 0.74
C SER A 202 2.48 -11.29 1.06
N ARG A 203 1.40 -10.99 0.34
CA ARG A 203 0.11 -11.70 0.47
C ARG A 203 0.20 -13.17 0.07
N ILE A 204 0.89 -13.48 -1.03
CA ILE A 204 1.03 -14.86 -1.53
C ILE A 204 1.86 -15.70 -0.55
N LEU A 205 2.96 -15.16 -0.05
CA LEU A 205 3.91 -15.88 0.79
C LEU A 205 3.43 -16.05 2.24
N SER A 206 2.77 -15.03 2.80
CA SER A 206 2.27 -15.10 4.17
C SER A 206 0.87 -15.67 4.29
N GLY A 207 0.06 -15.60 3.22
CA GLY A 207 -1.36 -15.90 3.30
C GLY A 207 -2.17 -14.85 4.10
N ASN A 208 -1.55 -13.75 4.53
CA ASN A 208 -2.12 -12.86 5.55
C ASN A 208 -2.03 -11.38 5.15
N LEU A 209 -3.16 -10.66 5.27
CA LEU A 209 -3.25 -9.24 4.92
C LEU A 209 -2.47 -8.33 5.88
N TRP A 210 -2.31 -8.73 7.15
CA TRP A 210 -1.56 -7.93 8.12
C TRP A 210 -0.11 -7.71 7.71
N MET A 211 0.52 -8.68 7.01
CA MET A 211 1.87 -8.46 6.45
C MET A 211 1.89 -7.38 5.37
N CYS A 212 0.84 -7.31 4.56
CA CYS A 212 0.71 -6.27 3.53
C CYS A 212 0.49 -4.91 4.18
N ILE A 213 -0.44 -4.82 5.14
CA ILE A 213 -0.74 -3.60 5.90
C ILE A 213 0.52 -3.09 6.61
N GLY A 214 1.28 -3.95 7.27
CA GLY A 214 2.50 -3.55 7.97
C GLY A 214 3.58 -3.02 7.03
N TYR A 215 3.76 -3.66 5.87
CA TYR A 215 4.67 -3.18 4.83
C TYR A 215 4.21 -1.83 4.26
N HIS A 216 2.90 -1.69 3.99
CA HIS A 216 2.28 -0.49 3.45
C HIS A 216 2.46 0.70 4.42
N LEU A 217 2.09 0.53 5.69
CA LEU A 217 2.25 1.58 6.71
C LEU A 217 3.71 1.98 6.90
N ALA A 218 4.63 1.02 6.98
CA ALA A 218 6.05 1.32 7.09
C ALA A 218 6.56 2.12 5.88
N TRP A 219 5.99 1.89 4.69
CA TRP A 219 6.35 2.63 3.48
C TRP A 219 5.91 4.08 3.58
N LEU A 220 4.67 4.31 4.00
CA LEU A 220 4.14 5.66 4.20
C LEU A 220 4.93 6.42 5.26
N GLU A 221 5.24 5.80 6.40
CA GLU A 221 6.09 6.42 7.43
C GLU A 221 7.50 6.70 6.90
N MET A 222 8.07 5.77 6.13
CA MET A 222 9.41 5.92 5.57
C MET A 222 9.52 7.14 4.66
N VAL A 223 8.60 7.29 3.70
CA VAL A 223 8.62 8.39 2.73
C VAL A 223 8.06 9.71 3.26
N ARG A 224 7.41 9.72 4.44
CA ARG A 224 6.86 10.94 5.05
C ARG A 224 7.72 11.49 6.19
N TYR A 225 8.37 10.62 6.98
CA TYR A 225 9.00 11.03 8.24
C TYR A 225 10.35 10.37 8.54
N ILE A 226 10.62 9.14 8.07
CA ILE A 226 11.83 8.42 8.51
C ILE A 226 13.05 8.81 7.67
N VAL A 227 13.01 8.64 6.35
CA VAL A 227 14.17 8.89 5.47
C VAL A 227 13.77 9.90 4.41
N VAL A 228 13.79 11.18 4.78
CA VAL A 228 13.31 12.28 3.94
C VAL A 228 14.25 13.48 4.00
N PRO A 229 14.32 14.31 2.95
CA PRO A 229 15.14 15.51 2.91
C PRO A 229 14.45 16.67 3.63
N ASP A 230 14.15 16.48 4.92
CA ASP A 230 13.45 17.43 5.77
C ASP A 230 14.08 17.44 7.17
N SER A 231 14.24 18.62 7.76
CA SER A 231 14.88 18.77 9.08
C SER A 231 14.06 18.20 10.23
N GLY A 232 12.76 17.96 10.03
CA GLY A 232 11.90 17.25 10.97
C GLY A 232 12.00 15.73 10.89
N ALA A 233 12.72 15.16 9.91
CA ALA A 233 12.83 13.72 9.72
C ALA A 233 13.56 13.00 10.87
N ILE A 234 13.34 11.69 11.03
CA ILE A 234 14.19 10.87 11.92
C ILE A 234 15.61 10.77 11.35
N ILE A 235 15.73 10.52 10.06
CA ILE A 235 16.99 10.47 9.30
C ILE A 235 16.87 11.48 8.17
N GLU A 236 17.41 12.67 8.40
CA GLU A 236 17.47 13.72 7.39
C GLU A 236 18.55 13.36 6.36
N VAL A 237 18.16 13.30 5.10
CA VAL A 237 19.05 12.93 4.00
C VAL A 237 19.11 13.99 2.92
N GLU A 238 20.28 14.18 2.34
CA GLU A 238 20.48 14.96 1.12
C GLU A 238 20.77 13.98 -0.02
N TYR A 239 19.97 14.06 -1.09
CA TYR A 239 20.19 13.27 -2.30
C TYR A 239 21.22 13.97 -3.19
N LEU A 240 22.45 13.48 -3.16
CA LEU A 240 23.56 14.01 -3.97
C LEU A 240 23.45 13.61 -5.46
N SER A 241 22.56 12.69 -5.79
CA SER A 241 22.28 12.26 -7.16
C SER A 241 20.85 11.73 -7.31
N ARG A 242 20.35 11.71 -8.56
CA ARG A 242 19.07 11.07 -8.90
C ARG A 242 19.06 9.56 -8.58
N ASN A 243 20.23 8.92 -8.66
CA ASN A 243 20.39 7.52 -8.28
C ASN A 243 20.14 7.29 -6.79
N GLY A 244 20.57 8.22 -5.93
CA GLY A 244 20.30 8.16 -4.48
C GLY A 244 18.81 8.22 -4.18
N TYR A 245 18.10 9.15 -4.83
CA TYR A 245 16.64 9.27 -4.73
C TYR A 245 15.93 7.98 -5.16
N TYR A 246 16.28 7.45 -6.35
CA TYR A 246 15.70 6.21 -6.85
C TYR A 246 16.04 4.98 -6.02
N LEU A 247 17.24 4.93 -5.45
CA LEU A 247 17.66 3.83 -4.59
C LEU A 247 16.80 3.74 -3.32
N ILE A 248 16.50 4.88 -2.69
CA ILE A 248 15.62 4.91 -1.51
C ILE A 248 14.16 4.62 -1.88
N HIS A 249 13.63 5.24 -2.93
CA HIS A 249 12.20 5.14 -3.22
C HIS A 249 11.86 3.83 -3.96
N ILE A 250 12.54 3.53 -5.07
CA ILE A 250 12.25 2.36 -5.89
C ILE A 250 13.12 1.17 -5.46
N GLY A 251 14.41 1.42 -5.21
CA GLY A 251 15.38 0.39 -4.86
C GLY A 251 15.01 -0.36 -3.57
N THR A 252 14.47 0.33 -2.57
CA THR A 252 13.98 -0.29 -1.31
C THR A 252 12.87 -1.31 -1.57
N ILE A 253 11.94 -0.98 -2.46
CA ILE A 253 10.82 -1.88 -2.81
C ILE A 253 11.33 -3.06 -3.65
N VAL A 254 12.19 -2.79 -4.64
CA VAL A 254 12.80 -3.83 -5.47
C VAL A 254 13.63 -4.79 -4.62
N LEU A 255 14.39 -4.29 -3.65
CA LEU A 255 15.14 -5.11 -2.71
C LEU A 255 14.21 -5.98 -1.86
N SER A 256 13.09 -5.42 -1.40
CA SER A 256 12.06 -6.19 -0.68
C SER A 256 11.50 -7.33 -1.53
N ILE A 257 11.23 -7.10 -2.82
CA ILE A 257 10.82 -8.14 -3.77
C ILE A 257 11.89 -9.23 -3.88
N ILE A 258 13.16 -8.85 -4.04
CA ILE A 258 14.28 -9.80 -4.13
C ILE A 258 14.38 -10.65 -2.86
N ILE A 259 14.31 -10.01 -1.67
CA ILE A 259 14.33 -10.70 -0.38
C ILE A 259 13.16 -11.69 -0.28
N LEU A 260 11.94 -11.30 -0.66
CA LEU A 260 10.77 -12.18 -0.65
C LEU A 260 10.94 -13.39 -1.58
N LEU A 261 11.46 -13.17 -2.79
CA LEU A 261 11.70 -14.26 -3.76
C LEU A 261 12.80 -15.21 -3.28
N VAL A 262 13.90 -14.70 -2.72
CA VAL A 262 14.98 -15.51 -2.13
C VAL A 262 14.48 -16.27 -0.91
N TRP A 263 13.71 -15.62 -0.04
CA TRP A 263 13.14 -16.24 1.15
C TRP A 263 12.18 -17.37 0.78
N SER A 264 11.38 -17.19 -0.27
CA SER A 264 10.51 -18.23 -0.81
C SER A 264 11.28 -19.46 -1.31
N ARG A 265 12.42 -19.26 -1.98
CA ARG A 265 13.28 -20.35 -2.49
C ARG A 265 14.03 -21.11 -1.39
N ARG A 266 14.39 -20.45 -0.30
CA ARG A 266 15.21 -21.03 0.79
C ARG A 266 14.41 -21.76 1.87
N GLY A 267 13.08 -21.67 1.85
CA GLY A 267 12.18 -22.57 2.59
C GLY A 267 12.03 -22.29 4.10
N LYS A 268 10.86 -21.75 4.47
CA LYS A 268 10.12 -21.93 5.76
C LYS A 268 8.61 -21.59 5.63
N LEU A 269 8.20 -20.89 4.56
CA LEU A 269 6.81 -20.65 4.15
C LEU A 269 6.46 -21.53 2.93
N ARG A 270 5.15 -21.66 2.60
CA ARG A 270 4.70 -22.44 1.42
C ARG A 270 5.52 -22.02 0.19
N PRO A 271 6.23 -22.94 -0.50
CA PRO A 271 7.00 -22.60 -1.69
C PRO A 271 6.08 -21.92 -2.70
N LEU A 272 6.60 -20.89 -3.39
CA LEU A 272 5.82 -20.14 -4.39
C LEU A 272 5.36 -21.10 -5.50
N ASN A 273 4.10 -21.50 -5.43
CA ASN A 273 3.47 -22.26 -6.48
C ASN A 273 2.76 -21.28 -7.42
N TRP A 274 3.45 -20.89 -8.49
CA TRP A 274 2.89 -19.96 -9.46
C TRP A 274 1.62 -20.47 -10.15
N MET A 275 1.42 -21.80 -10.15
CA MET A 275 0.25 -22.45 -10.72
C MET A 275 -0.86 -22.70 -9.71
N SER A 276 -0.66 -22.38 -8.43
CA SER A 276 -1.71 -22.57 -7.43
C SER A 276 -2.92 -21.71 -7.75
N LYS A 277 -4.09 -22.26 -7.45
CA LYS A 277 -5.36 -21.55 -7.46
C LYS A 277 -5.92 -21.55 -6.06
N ALA A 278 -6.62 -20.50 -5.71
CA ALA A 278 -7.36 -20.44 -4.46
C ALA A 278 -8.51 -21.45 -4.52
N ALA A 279 -8.79 -22.11 -3.40
CA ALA A 279 -9.93 -23.02 -3.29
C ALA A 279 -11.23 -22.25 -3.56
N ASP A 280 -12.19 -22.89 -4.24
CA ASP A 280 -13.46 -22.26 -4.59
C ASP A 280 -14.50 -22.32 -3.44
N ASP A 281 -14.03 -22.61 -2.22
CA ASP A 281 -14.78 -22.68 -0.95
C ASP A 281 -15.46 -21.36 -0.58
#